data_AF-A0AAD5QIA0-F1
#
_entry.id   AF-A0AAD5QIA0-F1
#
_cell.length_a   1.000
_cell.length_b   1.000
_cell.length_c   1.000
_cell.angle_alpha   90.00
_cell.angle_beta   90.00
_cell.angle_gamma   90.00
#
_symmetry.space_group_name_H-M   'P 1'
#
loop_
_entity.id
_entity.type
_entity.pdbx_description
1 polymer ?
#
loop_
_entity_poly.entity_id
_entity_poly.type
_entity_poly.pdbx_seq_one_letter_code
_entity_poly.pdbx_strand_id
1 'polypeptide(L)'
;MVVTVATEDTDGLRRLRKSAEKFDINIQVLGMGEDWNGGDTRIERGGGQKIRILRDCYDVVFTAGLSTILERFHDHFSDNRILFGAEQYCWPDESLAPDYPVVEFGKRFLNSGLFLGYAKEIYTMITLQDVADSDDDQLFYTMIYLDKKLRDELKIGLDSMARIFQNLNGVVDDVELQFDDEGNALAYNAAYNTHPAILHGNGPSKRHLNYLANYVSKSWSSKSGCAICEMKVNLDMENTDPADFPLVALSIFIAKPIPFVREMLEALSRLDYPKRSCYYSSTIHNVPV
;
A
#
# COMPACT_ATOMS: atom_id res chain seq x y z
N MET A 1 -5.90 -6.14 17.20
CA MET A 1 -6.79 -5.21 16.49
C MET A 1 -5.98 -4.51 15.42
N VAL A 2 -6.44 -4.50 14.16
CA VAL A 2 -5.76 -3.80 13.06
C VAL A 2 -6.60 -2.63 12.60
N VAL A 3 -5.90 -1.58 12.20
CA VAL A 3 -6.33 -0.21 12.38
C VAL A 3 -5.83 0.58 11.17
N THR A 4 -6.74 1.05 10.30
CA THR A 4 -6.40 1.99 9.20
C THR A 4 -7.33 3.22 9.11
N VAL A 5 -6.86 4.34 8.54
CA VAL A 5 -7.63 5.53 8.16
C VAL A 5 -7.75 5.50 6.67
N ALA A 6 -8.95 5.77 6.23
CA ALA A 6 -9.23 6.19 4.88
C ALA A 6 -10.47 7.07 4.91
N THR A 7 -10.38 8.21 4.24
CA THR A 7 -11.48 9.12 3.94
C THR A 7 -12.30 8.66 2.72
N GLU A 8 -11.70 7.90 1.81
CA GLU A 8 -12.34 7.41 0.59
C GLU A 8 -12.07 5.92 0.32
N ASP A 9 -12.98 5.25 -0.41
CA ASP A 9 -12.81 3.86 -0.87
C ASP A 9 -11.95 3.79 -2.14
N THR A 10 -10.64 3.99 -1.97
CA THR A 10 -9.66 3.97 -3.06
C THR A 10 -9.22 2.55 -3.41
N ASP A 11 -8.63 2.37 -4.59
CA ASP A 11 -8.04 1.08 -4.99
C ASP A 11 -6.92 0.62 -4.06
N GLY A 12 -6.19 1.55 -3.44
CA GLY A 12 -5.18 1.26 -2.42
C GLY A 12 -5.79 0.63 -1.17
N LEU A 13 -6.88 1.21 -0.65
CA LEU A 13 -7.61 0.66 0.50
C LEU A 13 -8.22 -0.71 0.18
N ARG A 14 -8.81 -0.87 -1.01
CA ARG A 14 -9.35 -2.16 -1.45
C ARG A 14 -8.27 -3.23 -1.54
N ARG A 15 -7.07 -2.88 -2.02
CA ARG A 15 -5.92 -3.79 -2.06
C ARG A 15 -5.46 -4.19 -0.65
N LEU A 16 -5.36 -3.24 0.27
CA LEU A 16 -5.06 -3.54 1.68
C LEU A 16 -6.06 -4.55 2.25
N ARG A 17 -7.36 -4.26 2.13
CA ARG A 17 -8.44 -5.13 2.64
C ARG A 17 -8.36 -6.54 2.03
N LYS A 18 -8.18 -6.64 0.71
CA LYS A 18 -7.98 -7.93 0.03
C LYS A 18 -6.78 -8.69 0.57
N SER A 19 -5.64 -8.02 0.77
CA SER A 19 -4.46 -8.68 1.33
C SER A 19 -4.70 -9.18 2.76
N ALA A 20 -5.45 -8.42 3.56
CA ALA A 20 -5.79 -8.74 4.94
C ALA A 20 -6.78 -9.92 5.04
N GLU A 21 -7.78 -9.95 4.17
CA GLU A 21 -8.76 -11.06 4.06
C GLU A 21 -8.08 -12.40 3.77
N LYS A 22 -6.97 -12.42 3.02
CA LYS A 22 -6.18 -13.64 2.75
C LYS A 22 -5.51 -14.25 3.99
N PHE A 23 -5.45 -13.49 5.07
CA PHE A 23 -4.88 -13.88 6.35
C PHE A 23 -5.87 -13.73 7.51
N ASP A 24 -7.18 -13.65 7.23
CA ASP A 24 -8.25 -13.51 8.23
C ASP A 24 -8.07 -12.31 9.16
N ILE A 25 -7.49 -11.23 8.64
CA ILE A 25 -7.23 -10.00 9.40
C ILE A 25 -8.40 -9.04 9.25
N ASN A 26 -9.10 -8.78 10.36
CA ASN A 26 -10.13 -7.74 10.39
C ASN A 26 -9.50 -6.36 10.56
N ILE A 27 -9.68 -5.51 9.56
CA ILE A 27 -9.24 -4.12 9.54
C ILE A 27 -10.43 -3.22 9.86
N GLN A 28 -10.31 -2.42 10.92
CA GLN A 28 -11.25 -1.33 11.17
C GLN A 28 -10.70 -0.04 10.56
N VAL A 29 -11.47 0.50 9.61
CA VAL A 29 -11.21 1.75 8.88
C VAL A 29 -11.87 2.91 9.64
N LEU A 30 -11.13 3.99 9.95
CA LEU A 30 -11.67 5.24 10.50
C LEU A 30 -11.59 6.38 9.49
N GLY A 31 -12.43 7.40 9.68
CA GLY A 31 -12.46 8.61 8.85
C GLY A 31 -13.21 8.47 7.53
N MET A 32 -13.84 7.32 7.24
CA MET A 32 -14.53 7.08 5.97
C MET A 32 -15.66 8.08 5.75
N GLY A 33 -15.59 8.84 4.65
CA GLY A 33 -16.53 9.91 4.32
C GLY A 33 -16.25 11.26 4.99
N GLU A 34 -15.18 11.40 5.79
CA GLU A 34 -14.72 12.69 6.31
C GLU A 34 -13.84 13.43 5.30
N ASP A 35 -13.88 14.76 5.34
CA ASP A 35 -13.00 15.60 4.52
C ASP A 35 -11.54 15.50 5.00
N TRP A 36 -10.62 15.35 4.05
CA TRP A 36 -9.20 15.33 4.31
C TRP A 36 -8.64 16.76 4.39
N ASN A 37 -8.21 17.15 5.60
CA ASN A 37 -7.59 18.43 5.95
C ASN A 37 -6.09 18.29 6.30
N GLY A 38 -5.52 17.08 6.24
CA GLY A 38 -4.15 16.80 6.67
C GLY A 38 -3.03 17.23 5.72
N GLY A 39 -3.31 18.02 4.68
CA GLY A 39 -2.35 18.44 3.65
C GLY A 39 -2.00 17.34 2.63
N ASP A 40 -1.27 17.67 1.56
CA ASP A 40 -0.80 16.65 0.59
C ASP A 40 0.47 15.97 1.10
N THR A 41 0.31 14.88 1.85
CA THR A 41 1.40 14.09 2.45
C THR A 41 2.32 13.42 1.42
N ARG A 42 2.09 13.60 0.11
CA ARG A 42 2.99 13.14 -0.96
C ARG A 42 4.03 14.19 -1.35
N ILE A 43 3.78 15.46 -1.01
CA ILE A 43 4.54 16.62 -1.50
C ILE A 43 5.03 17.50 -0.35
N GLU A 44 4.24 17.66 0.71
CA GLU A 44 4.52 18.57 1.82
C GLU A 44 4.40 17.86 3.18
N ARG A 45 4.87 18.54 4.24
CA ARG A 45 4.65 18.12 5.63
C ARG A 45 3.15 18.07 5.93
N GLY A 46 2.71 17.06 6.69
CA GLY A 46 1.30 16.90 7.02
C GLY A 46 0.98 15.52 7.61
N GLY A 47 -0.31 15.23 7.75
CA GLY A 47 -0.78 13.97 8.31
C GLY A 47 -1.15 14.02 9.79
N GLY A 48 -1.10 15.17 10.46
CA GLY A 48 -1.52 15.35 11.85
C GLY A 48 -2.99 14.98 12.09
N GLN A 49 -3.87 15.16 11.10
CA GLN A 49 -5.23 14.62 11.13
C GLN A 49 -5.23 13.09 11.31
N LYS A 50 -4.22 12.37 10.83
CA LYS A 50 -4.08 10.93 11.07
C LYS A 50 -3.77 10.65 12.52
N ILE A 51 -3.02 11.48 13.24
CA ILE A 51 -2.82 11.27 14.68
C ILE A 51 -4.13 11.54 15.42
N ARG A 52 -4.90 12.54 14.99
CA ARG A 52 -6.22 12.84 15.58
C ARG A 52 -7.24 11.74 15.33
N ILE A 53 -7.25 11.15 14.13
CA ILE A 53 -8.15 10.07 13.76
C ILE A 53 -7.58 8.70 14.18
N LEU A 54 -6.27 8.63 14.43
CA LEU A 54 -5.40 7.45 14.46
C LEU A 54 -6.05 6.14 14.16
N ARG A 55 -6.09 5.93 12.84
CA ARG A 55 -5.77 4.72 12.10
C ARG A 55 -5.04 5.21 10.79
N ASP A 56 -4.26 4.49 9.97
CA ASP A 56 -3.92 4.86 8.53
C ASP A 56 -3.50 3.60 7.77
N CYS A 57 -3.72 3.52 6.44
CA CYS A 57 -3.09 2.63 5.44
C CYS A 57 -3.80 2.79 4.06
N TYR A 58 -3.28 3.65 3.17
CA TYR A 58 -3.64 3.57 1.73
C TYR A 58 -2.64 2.74 0.90
N ASP A 59 -1.39 2.63 1.36
CA ASP A 59 -0.28 2.06 0.60
C ASP A 59 0.43 0.94 1.36
N VAL A 60 -0.37 0.05 1.94
CA VAL A 60 0.10 -1.07 2.74
C VAL A 60 -0.47 -2.37 2.21
N VAL A 61 0.33 -3.43 2.27
CA VAL A 61 -0.06 -4.79 1.87
C VAL A 61 0.45 -5.78 2.93
N PHE A 62 -0.45 -6.61 3.46
CA PHE A 62 -0.08 -7.71 4.35
C PHE A 62 0.47 -8.88 3.54
N THR A 63 1.60 -9.43 3.94
CA THR A 63 2.22 -10.62 3.32
C THR A 63 2.23 -11.82 4.26
N ALA A 64 1.85 -11.63 5.52
CA ALA A 64 1.68 -12.69 6.51
C ALA A 64 0.50 -12.41 7.45
N GLY A 65 0.07 -13.43 8.21
CA GLY A 65 -1.00 -13.33 9.18
C GLY A 65 -0.59 -12.77 10.55
N LEU A 66 -1.58 -12.47 11.40
CA LEU A 66 -1.35 -11.88 12.72
C LEU A 66 -0.47 -12.73 13.63
N SER A 67 -0.61 -14.07 13.57
CA SER A 67 0.22 -14.99 14.38
C SER A 67 1.70 -14.77 14.09
N THR A 68 2.09 -14.77 12.81
CA THR A 68 3.47 -14.53 12.37
C THR A 68 3.97 -13.14 12.74
N ILE A 69 3.13 -12.11 12.63
CA ILE A 69 3.50 -10.74 13.02
C ILE A 69 3.78 -10.68 14.53
N LEU A 70 2.90 -11.27 15.34
CA LEU A 70 3.02 -11.28 16.80
C LEU A 70 4.20 -12.15 17.27
N GLU A 71 4.40 -13.32 16.67
CA GLU A 71 5.57 -14.18 16.92
C GLU A 71 6.86 -13.41 16.68
N ARG A 72 7.01 -12.76 15.51
CA ARG A 72 8.20 -11.94 15.22
C ARG A 72 8.38 -10.77 16.17
N PHE A 73 7.28 -10.15 16.60
CA PHE A 73 7.33 -9.08 17.59
C PHE A 73 7.83 -9.59 18.94
N HIS A 74 7.31 -10.72 19.40
CA HIS A 74 7.70 -11.31 20.68
C HIS A 74 9.12 -11.91 20.65
N ASP A 75 9.52 -12.55 19.55
CA ASP A 75 10.79 -13.25 19.44
C ASP A 75 11.98 -12.31 19.20
N HIS A 76 11.77 -11.23 18.43
CA HIS A 76 12.86 -10.33 18.04
C HIS A 76 12.85 -8.99 18.77
N PHE A 77 11.72 -8.61 19.39
CA PHE A 77 11.52 -7.30 20.01
C PHE A 77 10.89 -7.42 21.40
N SER A 78 11.26 -8.47 22.15
CA SER A 78 10.73 -8.79 23.49
C SER A 78 10.89 -7.65 24.52
N ASP A 79 11.91 -6.83 24.36
CA ASP A 79 12.15 -5.66 25.20
C ASP A 79 11.30 -4.44 24.83
N ASN A 80 10.67 -4.45 23.65
CA ASN A 80 9.88 -3.34 23.14
C ASN A 80 8.39 -3.46 23.48
N ARG A 81 7.74 -2.32 23.66
CA ARG A 81 6.27 -2.24 23.81
C ARG A 81 5.61 -1.55 22.63
N ILE A 82 6.37 -0.74 21.90
CA ILE A 82 5.98 -0.15 20.61
C ILE A 82 7.15 -0.38 19.66
N LEU A 83 6.84 -0.79 18.43
CA LEU A 83 7.79 -1.00 17.35
C LEU A 83 7.31 -0.22 16.13
N PHE A 84 8.16 0.66 15.62
CA PHE A 84 7.94 1.37 14.37
C PHE A 84 8.68 0.69 13.21
N GLY A 85 8.18 0.89 11.99
CA GLY A 85 8.98 0.66 10.79
C GLY A 85 10.21 1.56 10.77
N ALA A 86 11.29 1.07 10.16
CA ALA A 86 12.51 1.85 9.97
C ALA A 86 12.77 2.15 8.50
N GLU A 87 13.45 3.27 8.21
CA GLU A 87 13.82 3.67 6.84
C GLU A 87 15.22 4.30 6.75
N GLN A 88 15.67 4.51 5.51
CA GLN A 88 17.00 5.05 5.21
C GLN A 88 17.13 6.56 5.44
N TYR A 89 16.02 7.30 5.37
CA TYR A 89 16.03 8.75 5.34
C TYR A 89 15.53 9.33 6.66
N CYS A 90 16.25 10.32 7.19
CA CYS A 90 15.78 11.11 8.33
C CYS A 90 14.85 12.21 7.80
N TRP A 91 13.55 11.91 7.73
CA TRP A 91 12.53 12.83 7.24
C TRP A 91 11.54 13.16 8.36
N PRO A 92 10.95 14.38 8.42
CA PRO A 92 11.14 15.52 7.51
C PRO A 92 12.30 16.47 7.87
N ASP A 93 13.00 16.23 8.97
CA ASP A 93 14.10 17.08 9.44
C ASP A 93 15.41 16.27 9.54
N GLU A 94 16.26 16.42 8.53
CA GLU A 94 17.56 15.73 8.46
C GLU A 94 18.52 16.16 9.56
N SER A 95 18.33 17.34 10.17
CA SER A 95 19.19 17.83 11.23
C SER A 95 19.09 17.01 12.52
N LEU A 96 18.03 16.20 12.65
CA LEU A 96 17.80 15.28 13.77
C LEU A 96 18.59 13.97 13.64
N ALA A 97 19.19 13.68 12.49
CA ALA A 97 19.91 12.43 12.25
C ALA A 97 21.05 12.14 13.27
N PRO A 98 21.79 13.13 13.80
CA PRO A 98 22.77 12.90 14.86
C PRO A 98 22.17 12.42 16.18
N ASP A 99 20.93 12.81 16.50
CA ASP A 99 20.27 12.51 17.77
C ASP A 99 19.69 11.09 17.82
N TYR A 100 19.47 10.47 16.65
CA TYR A 100 19.06 9.07 16.57
C TYR A 100 20.10 8.15 17.22
N PRO A 101 19.69 7.10 17.95
CA PRO A 101 20.61 6.07 18.39
C PRO A 101 21.41 5.49 17.21
N VAL A 102 22.67 5.13 17.45
CA VAL A 102 23.46 4.41 16.45
C VAL A 102 22.90 2.99 16.33
N VAL A 103 22.70 2.55 15.10
CA VAL A 103 22.27 1.19 14.79
C VAL A 103 23.46 0.48 14.15
N GLU A 104 23.87 -0.65 14.71
CA GLU A 104 25.01 -1.43 14.18
C GLU A 104 24.69 -2.01 12.79
N PHE A 105 23.45 -2.46 12.60
CA PHE A 105 23.01 -3.09 11.37
C PHE A 105 21.55 -2.76 11.07
N GLY A 106 21.29 -2.31 9.83
CA GLY A 106 19.94 -2.00 9.36
C GLY A 106 19.65 -0.52 9.20
N LYS A 107 18.36 -0.22 9.03
CA LYS A 107 17.82 1.13 8.85
C LYS A 107 17.74 1.87 10.20
N ARG A 108 18.08 3.16 10.21
CA ARG A 108 18.29 3.93 11.45
C ARG A 108 17.12 4.83 11.84
N PHE A 109 16.35 5.30 10.88
CA PHE A 109 15.36 6.36 11.12
C PHE A 109 13.96 5.79 11.21
N LEU A 110 13.12 6.40 12.03
CA LEU A 110 11.72 5.99 12.23
C LEU A 110 10.93 6.21 10.94
N ASN A 111 9.91 5.39 10.68
CA ASN A 111 8.84 5.68 9.73
C ASN A 111 7.47 5.50 10.43
N SER A 112 6.63 6.53 10.38
CA SER A 112 5.33 6.60 11.06
C SER A 112 4.22 5.83 10.36
N GLY A 113 4.42 5.46 9.10
CA GLY A 113 3.38 4.84 8.30
C GLY A 113 2.99 3.43 8.79
N LEU A 114 3.86 2.77 9.57
CA LEU A 114 3.58 1.49 10.19
C LEU A 114 4.17 1.42 11.59
N PHE A 115 3.34 1.04 12.55
CA PHE A 115 3.80 0.65 13.88
C PHE A 115 2.86 -0.37 14.53
N LEU A 116 3.41 -1.08 15.51
CA LEU A 116 2.79 -2.15 16.28
C LEU A 116 3.10 -1.90 17.75
N GLY A 117 2.18 -2.22 18.65
CA GLY A 117 2.45 -2.13 20.07
C GLY A 117 1.26 -2.48 20.93
N TYR A 118 1.50 -2.47 22.23
CA TYR A 118 0.45 -2.64 23.22
C TYR A 118 -0.45 -1.41 23.26
N ALA A 119 -1.77 -1.64 23.34
CA ALA A 119 -2.77 -0.57 23.24
C ALA A 119 -2.58 0.54 24.29
N LYS A 120 -2.18 0.18 25.52
CA LYS A 120 -1.93 1.15 26.60
C LYS A 120 -0.80 2.11 26.23
N GLU A 121 0.31 1.57 25.74
CA GLU A 121 1.49 2.36 25.39
C GLU A 121 1.26 3.20 24.14
N ILE A 122 0.60 2.65 23.11
CA ILE A 122 0.17 3.43 21.95
C ILE A 122 -0.74 4.58 22.38
N TYR A 123 -1.77 4.30 23.19
CA TYR A 123 -2.68 5.33 23.67
C TYR A 123 -1.96 6.42 24.46
N THR A 124 -1.02 6.03 25.34
CA THR A 124 -0.19 6.97 26.10
C THR A 124 0.61 7.85 25.14
N MET A 125 1.30 7.25 24.15
CA MET A 125 2.12 7.96 23.17
C MET A 125 1.33 8.99 22.37
N ILE A 126 0.15 8.63 21.88
CA ILE A 126 -0.63 9.46 20.94
C ILE A 126 -1.41 10.58 21.66
N THR A 127 -1.48 10.53 23.00
CA THR A 127 -2.13 11.53 23.85
C THR A 127 -1.14 12.42 24.62
N LEU A 128 0.17 12.33 24.33
CA LEU A 128 1.20 13.12 25.00
C LEU A 128 1.06 14.62 24.71
N GLN A 129 0.67 14.98 23.48
CA GLN A 129 0.54 16.36 23.03
C GLN A 129 -0.61 16.46 22.04
N ASP A 130 -1.28 17.62 22.02
CA ASP A 130 -2.25 17.94 20.99
C ASP A 130 -1.54 18.18 19.65
N VAL A 131 -2.13 17.68 18.57
CA VAL A 131 -1.58 17.76 17.21
C VAL A 131 -2.61 18.41 16.30
N ALA A 132 -2.21 19.44 15.55
CA ALA A 132 -3.06 20.08 14.56
C ALA A 132 -3.15 19.22 13.29
N ASP A 133 -4.22 19.36 12.53
CA ASP A 133 -4.49 18.55 11.33
C ASP A 133 -3.34 18.59 10.32
N SER A 134 -2.72 19.76 10.16
CA SER A 134 -1.63 20.04 9.23
C SER A 134 -0.23 19.71 9.78
N ASP A 135 -0.11 19.31 11.04
CA ASP A 135 1.18 18.93 11.60
C ASP A 135 1.71 17.66 10.92
N ASP A 136 3.00 17.42 11.05
CA ASP A 136 3.66 16.27 10.42
C ASP A 136 3.65 15.07 11.37
N ASP A 137 2.99 13.98 10.96
CA ASP A 137 2.83 12.80 11.80
C ASP A 137 4.18 12.11 12.08
N GLN A 138 5.02 12.00 11.06
CA GLN A 138 6.38 11.49 11.15
C GLN A 138 7.22 12.30 12.14
N LEU A 139 7.21 13.63 12.06
CA LEU A 139 7.95 14.49 12.97
C LEU A 139 7.46 14.32 14.41
N PHE A 140 6.15 14.23 14.63
CA PHE A 140 5.58 14.00 15.96
C PHE A 140 6.16 12.73 16.62
N TYR A 141 6.11 11.59 15.92
CA TYR A 141 6.67 10.34 16.45
C TYR A 141 8.20 10.38 16.56
N THR A 142 8.87 11.04 15.62
CA THR A 142 10.32 11.23 15.66
C THR A 142 10.74 11.97 16.93
N MET A 143 10.07 13.07 17.28
CA MET A 143 10.39 13.83 18.48
C MET A 143 10.19 13.02 19.77
N ILE A 144 9.12 12.21 19.84
CA ILE A 144 8.90 11.28 20.96
C ILE A 144 10.00 10.22 21.04
N TYR A 145 10.39 9.65 19.89
CA TYR A 145 11.44 8.63 19.83
C TYR A 145 12.83 9.18 20.18
N LEU A 146 13.12 10.43 19.83
CA LEU A 146 14.40 11.07 20.12
C LEU A 146 14.52 11.51 21.59
N ASP A 147 13.41 11.82 22.26
CA ASP A 147 13.41 11.98 23.71
C ASP A 147 13.76 10.65 24.38
N LYS A 148 14.99 10.56 24.91
CA LYS A 148 15.50 9.35 25.56
C LYS A 148 14.60 8.88 26.70
N LYS A 149 14.03 9.80 27.48
CA LYS A 149 13.19 9.43 28.63
C LYS A 149 11.89 8.80 28.13
N LEU A 150 11.21 9.44 27.18
CA LEU A 150 9.98 8.90 26.61
C LEU A 150 10.21 7.58 25.87
N ARG A 151 11.28 7.49 25.08
CA ARG A 151 11.66 6.25 24.39
C ARG A 151 11.89 5.09 25.36
N ASP A 152 12.59 5.32 26.46
CA ASP A 152 12.88 4.30 27.46
C ASP A 152 11.62 3.92 28.28
N GLU A 153 10.78 4.90 28.65
CA GLU A 153 9.54 4.68 29.40
C GLU A 153 8.48 3.90 28.58
N LEU A 154 8.30 4.28 27.30
CA LEU A 154 7.37 3.62 26.38
C LEU A 154 7.98 2.39 25.71
N LYS A 155 9.28 2.13 25.93
CA LYS A 155 10.06 1.05 25.32
C LYS A 155 9.91 1.00 23.79
N ILE A 156 10.12 2.13 23.14
CA ILE A 156 9.96 2.28 21.69
C ILE A 156 11.19 1.72 20.97
N GLY A 157 10.97 0.83 20.00
CA GLY A 157 11.99 0.27 19.12
C GLY A 157 11.72 0.55 17.65
N LEU A 158 12.73 0.31 16.81
CA LEU A 158 12.64 0.39 15.35
C LEU A 158 12.95 -0.98 14.74
N ASP A 159 12.17 -1.38 13.73
CA ASP A 159 12.43 -2.59 12.95
C ASP A 159 13.52 -2.37 11.89
N SER A 160 14.75 -2.19 12.36
CA SER A 160 15.90 -1.82 11.52
C SER A 160 16.22 -2.84 10.42
N MET A 161 15.87 -4.12 10.60
CA MET A 161 16.16 -5.20 9.65
C MET A 161 14.94 -5.62 8.82
N ALA A 162 13.84 -4.86 8.86
CA ALA A 162 12.60 -5.16 8.15
C ALA A 162 12.08 -6.59 8.41
N ARG A 163 12.09 -7.04 9.66
CA ARG A 163 11.58 -8.36 10.07
C ARG A 163 10.06 -8.43 9.97
N ILE A 164 9.40 -7.32 10.24
CA ILE A 164 7.94 -7.15 10.20
C ILE A 164 7.58 -6.12 9.13
N PHE A 165 8.20 -4.95 9.15
CA PHE A 165 7.84 -3.80 8.32
C PHE A 165 8.88 -3.53 7.23
N GLN A 166 8.45 -3.54 5.97
CA GLN A 166 9.27 -3.14 4.84
C GLN A 166 8.77 -1.83 4.23
N ASN A 167 9.43 -0.74 4.56
CA ASN A 167 9.29 0.53 3.84
C ASN A 167 10.05 0.41 2.51
N LEU A 168 9.42 0.74 1.38
CA LEU A 168 9.97 0.50 0.04
C LEU A 168 10.75 1.70 -0.55
N ASN A 169 10.62 2.88 0.04
CA ASN A 169 11.38 4.05 -0.42
C ASN A 169 12.89 3.85 -0.19
N GLY A 170 13.69 4.04 -1.25
CA GLY A 170 15.15 3.91 -1.20
C GLY A 170 15.69 2.47 -1.09
N VAL A 171 14.83 1.44 -1.21
CA VAL A 171 15.22 0.02 -1.09
C VAL A 171 14.56 -0.88 -2.15
N VAL A 172 14.16 -0.30 -3.28
CA VAL A 172 13.51 -1.03 -4.38
C VAL A 172 14.39 -2.19 -4.88
N ASP A 173 15.71 -1.97 -4.94
CA ASP A 173 16.66 -2.98 -5.41
C ASP A 173 16.97 -4.07 -4.36
N ASP A 174 16.64 -3.83 -3.08
CA ASP A 174 16.85 -4.80 -2.00
C ASP A 174 15.69 -5.82 -1.88
N VAL A 175 14.54 -5.54 -2.53
CA VAL A 175 13.31 -6.32 -2.36
C VAL A 175 12.97 -7.07 -3.65
N GLU A 176 12.97 -8.40 -3.55
CA GLU A 176 12.65 -9.30 -4.65
C GLU A 176 11.47 -10.22 -4.33
N LEU A 177 10.93 -10.88 -5.36
CA LEU A 177 9.93 -11.93 -5.20
C LEU A 177 10.63 -13.30 -5.15
N GLN A 178 10.34 -14.05 -4.11
CA GLN A 178 10.69 -15.46 -4.01
C GLN A 178 9.42 -16.30 -3.99
N PHE A 179 9.54 -17.58 -4.31
CA PHE A 179 8.42 -18.52 -4.33
C PHE A 179 8.65 -19.60 -3.30
N ASP A 180 7.64 -19.85 -2.47
CA ASP A 180 7.64 -20.98 -1.53
C ASP A 180 7.42 -22.32 -2.26
N ASP A 181 7.52 -23.42 -1.51
CA ASP A 181 7.35 -24.77 -2.04
C ASP A 181 5.92 -25.00 -2.58
N GLU A 182 4.93 -24.27 -2.07
CA GLU A 182 3.56 -24.23 -2.56
C GLU A 182 3.40 -23.40 -3.83
N GLY A 183 4.41 -22.63 -4.21
CA GLY A 183 4.45 -21.76 -5.39
C GLY A 183 3.87 -20.37 -5.17
N ASN A 184 3.56 -19.98 -3.92
CA ASN A 184 3.10 -18.62 -3.61
C ASN A 184 4.28 -17.64 -3.61
N ALA A 185 4.02 -16.43 -4.12
CA ALA A 185 5.02 -15.37 -4.08
C ALA A 185 5.14 -14.75 -2.67
N LEU A 186 6.37 -14.56 -2.22
CA LEU A 186 6.78 -13.91 -1.00
C LEU A 186 7.69 -12.73 -1.33
N ALA A 187 7.51 -11.60 -0.64
CA ALA A 187 8.49 -10.53 -0.68
C ALA A 187 9.69 -10.90 0.19
N TYR A 188 10.89 -10.73 -0.35
CA TYR A 188 12.14 -11.04 0.31
C TYR A 188 13.07 -9.84 0.26
N ASN A 189 13.57 -9.44 1.42
CA ASN A 189 14.62 -8.43 1.55
C ASN A 189 15.98 -9.14 1.53
N ALA A 190 16.71 -8.98 0.44
CA ALA A 190 18.00 -9.63 0.23
C ALA A 190 19.12 -9.05 1.10
N ALA A 191 19.04 -7.77 1.48
CA ALA A 191 20.05 -7.11 2.31
C ALA A 191 20.09 -7.67 3.74
N TYR A 192 18.93 -8.10 4.27
CA TYR A 192 18.80 -8.57 5.65
C TYR A 192 18.39 -10.04 5.76
N ASN A 193 18.16 -10.71 4.64
CA ASN A 193 17.67 -12.08 4.56
C ASN A 193 16.37 -12.26 5.38
N THR A 194 15.38 -11.40 5.11
CA THR A 194 14.08 -11.40 5.81
C THR A 194 12.92 -11.46 4.81
N HIS A 195 11.81 -12.09 5.23
CA HIS A 195 10.54 -12.03 4.51
C HIS A 195 9.56 -11.14 5.28
N PRO A 196 9.55 -9.81 5.06
CA PRO A 196 8.72 -8.89 5.83
C PRO A 196 7.24 -9.28 5.80
N ALA A 197 6.52 -9.00 6.89
CA ALA A 197 5.11 -9.36 7.06
C ALA A 197 4.15 -8.28 6.52
N ILE A 198 4.64 -7.05 6.36
CA ILE A 198 3.87 -5.90 5.92
C ILE A 198 4.77 -5.06 5.01
N LEU A 199 4.29 -4.77 3.80
CA LEU A 199 4.95 -3.89 2.84
C LEU A 199 4.30 -2.51 2.87
N HIS A 200 5.11 -1.46 2.89
CA HIS A 200 4.68 -0.06 2.85
C HIS A 200 5.32 0.64 1.66
N GLY A 201 4.49 1.04 0.70
CA GLY A 201 4.92 1.82 -0.45
C GLY A 201 5.09 3.30 -0.11
N ASN A 202 5.93 3.67 0.86
CA ASN A 202 6.14 5.06 1.24
C ASN A 202 6.77 5.92 0.13
N GLY A 203 6.49 7.22 0.12
CA GLY A 203 7.03 8.18 -0.86
C GLY A 203 6.80 7.75 -2.33
N PRO A 204 7.83 7.79 -3.20
CA PRO A 204 7.70 7.50 -4.63
C PRO A 204 7.57 6.00 -4.98
N SER A 205 7.54 5.10 -3.99
CA SER A 205 7.59 3.64 -4.22
C SER A 205 6.23 2.98 -4.50
N LYS A 206 5.15 3.77 -4.66
CA LYS A 206 3.78 3.28 -4.90
C LYS A 206 3.67 2.31 -6.08
N ARG A 207 4.37 2.59 -7.19
CA ARG A 207 4.38 1.70 -8.37
C ARG A 207 5.06 0.36 -8.10
N HIS A 208 6.11 0.38 -7.29
CA HIS A 208 6.81 -0.85 -6.90
C HIS A 208 5.94 -1.69 -5.95
N LEU A 209 5.23 -1.05 -5.00
CA LEU A 209 4.21 -1.73 -4.21
C LEU A 209 3.12 -2.36 -5.10
N ASN A 210 2.62 -1.62 -6.10
CA ASN A 210 1.63 -2.15 -7.04
C ASN A 210 2.15 -3.40 -7.77
N TYR A 211 3.43 -3.38 -8.19
CA TYR A 211 4.08 -4.53 -8.81
C TYR A 211 4.11 -5.74 -7.85
N LEU A 212 4.65 -5.58 -6.64
CA LEU A 212 4.75 -6.67 -5.66
C LEU A 212 3.37 -7.23 -5.30
N ALA A 213 2.38 -6.35 -5.11
CA ALA A 213 1.02 -6.72 -4.73
C ALA A 213 0.26 -7.55 -5.78
N ASN A 214 0.71 -7.57 -7.04
CA ASN A 214 0.14 -8.48 -8.03
C ASN A 214 0.46 -9.95 -7.71
N TYR A 215 1.49 -10.20 -6.91
CA TYR A 215 2.01 -11.53 -6.64
C TYR A 215 1.79 -11.96 -5.18
N VAL A 216 2.22 -11.11 -4.24
CA VAL A 216 2.21 -11.46 -2.80
C VAL A 216 0.79 -11.61 -2.25
N SER A 217 0.69 -12.07 -1.00
CA SER A 217 -0.60 -12.28 -0.32
C SER A 217 -1.47 -13.33 -1.03
N LYS A 218 -0.85 -14.32 -1.67
CA LYS A 218 -1.52 -15.36 -2.47
C LYS A 218 -2.34 -14.79 -3.63
N SER A 219 -1.94 -13.64 -4.17
CA SER A 219 -2.60 -13.02 -5.33
C SER A 219 -2.24 -13.73 -6.63
N TRP A 220 -1.01 -14.23 -6.72
CA TRP A 220 -0.54 -15.08 -7.82
C TRP A 220 0.36 -16.20 -7.29
N SER A 221 0.28 -17.37 -7.91
CA SER A 221 1.18 -18.48 -7.63
C SER A 221 1.71 -19.10 -8.94
N SER A 222 2.88 -19.72 -8.88
CA SER A 222 3.47 -20.43 -10.02
C SER A 222 2.72 -21.72 -10.37
N LYS A 223 1.90 -22.24 -9.46
CA LYS A 223 1.13 -23.49 -9.65
C LYS A 223 -0.31 -23.27 -10.09
N SER A 224 -0.99 -22.26 -9.55
CA SER A 224 -2.40 -21.97 -9.78
C SER A 224 -2.66 -20.64 -10.51
N GLY A 225 -1.63 -19.86 -10.82
CA GLY A 225 -1.77 -18.60 -11.53
C GLY A 225 -2.44 -17.52 -10.67
N CYS A 226 -3.20 -16.64 -11.32
CA CYS A 226 -3.80 -15.47 -10.69
C CYS A 226 -5.08 -15.83 -9.93
N ALA A 227 -5.07 -15.68 -8.60
CA ALA A 227 -6.20 -16.03 -7.74
C ALA A 227 -7.40 -15.06 -7.86
N ILE A 228 -7.20 -13.86 -8.41
CA ILE A 228 -8.24 -12.81 -8.48
C ILE A 228 -8.82 -12.69 -9.89
N CYS A 229 -8.10 -13.16 -10.91
CA CYS A 229 -8.47 -12.94 -12.31
C CYS A 229 -9.77 -13.65 -12.68
N GLU A 230 -10.03 -14.81 -12.07
CA GLU A 230 -11.27 -15.58 -12.25
C GLU A 230 -12.42 -15.12 -11.34
N MET A 231 -12.13 -14.29 -10.32
CA MET A 231 -13.17 -13.76 -9.41
C MET A 231 -13.92 -12.57 -9.99
N LYS A 232 -13.45 -12.00 -11.11
CA LYS A 232 -14.24 -11.00 -11.84
C LYS A 232 -15.43 -11.72 -12.47
N VAL A 233 -16.63 -11.27 -12.15
CA VAL A 233 -17.86 -11.72 -12.82
C VAL A 233 -17.69 -11.38 -14.29
N ASN A 234 -17.33 -12.37 -15.09
CA ASN A 234 -17.44 -12.25 -16.53
C ASN A 234 -18.92 -12.07 -16.85
N LEU A 235 -19.24 -11.09 -17.69
CA LEU A 235 -20.58 -10.99 -18.24
C LEU A 235 -20.84 -12.29 -18.99
N ASP A 236 -21.78 -13.09 -18.50
CA ASP A 236 -22.20 -14.31 -19.18
C ASP A 236 -23.01 -13.91 -20.40
N MET A 237 -22.33 -13.81 -21.53
CA MET A 237 -22.92 -13.40 -22.80
C MET A 237 -23.95 -14.39 -23.33
N GLU A 238 -23.91 -15.67 -22.87
CA GLU A 238 -24.83 -16.71 -23.33
C GLU A 238 -26.16 -16.66 -22.56
N ASN A 239 -26.11 -16.41 -21.25
CA ASN A 239 -27.29 -16.49 -20.38
C ASN A 239 -27.84 -15.11 -19.95
N THR A 240 -27.18 -14.01 -20.30
CA THR A 240 -27.67 -12.65 -20.03
C THR A 240 -28.45 -12.12 -21.24
N ASP A 241 -29.60 -11.49 -21.03
CA ASP A 241 -30.33 -10.84 -22.12
C ASP A 241 -29.46 -9.70 -22.70
N PRO A 242 -29.26 -9.63 -24.03
CA PRO A 242 -28.58 -8.51 -24.70
C PRO A 242 -29.13 -7.11 -24.37
N ALA A 243 -30.35 -6.99 -23.84
CA ALA A 243 -30.92 -5.74 -23.33
C ALA A 243 -30.33 -5.31 -21.98
N ASP A 244 -29.84 -6.25 -21.17
CA ASP A 244 -29.25 -6.01 -19.85
C ASP A 244 -27.74 -5.78 -19.91
N PHE A 245 -27.16 -5.86 -21.12
CA PHE A 245 -25.75 -5.61 -21.32
C PHE A 245 -25.40 -4.15 -21.02
N PRO A 246 -24.27 -3.90 -20.34
CA PRO A 246 -23.86 -2.54 -20.01
C PRO A 246 -23.71 -1.69 -21.27
N LEU A 247 -24.06 -0.42 -21.16
CA LEU A 247 -23.84 0.51 -22.26
C LEU A 247 -22.34 0.79 -22.40
N VAL A 248 -21.80 0.61 -23.61
CA VAL A 248 -20.38 0.81 -23.91
C VAL A 248 -20.20 1.98 -24.86
N ALA A 249 -19.27 2.88 -24.55
CA ALA A 249 -18.80 3.90 -25.48
C ALA A 249 -17.53 3.39 -26.19
N LEU A 250 -17.59 3.26 -27.51
CA LEU A 250 -16.44 2.92 -28.35
C LEU A 250 -15.90 4.18 -29.02
N SER A 251 -14.70 4.58 -28.61
CA SER A 251 -13.98 5.72 -29.20
C SER A 251 -12.83 5.22 -30.07
N ILE A 252 -12.87 5.56 -31.36
CA ILE A 252 -11.87 5.17 -32.35
C ILE A 252 -11.01 6.39 -32.71
N PHE A 253 -9.70 6.26 -32.55
CA PHE A 253 -8.74 7.32 -32.84
C PHE A 253 -7.78 6.88 -33.96
N ILE A 254 -7.82 7.59 -35.09
CA ILE A 254 -6.82 7.47 -36.15
C ILE A 254 -5.99 8.75 -36.13
N ALA A 255 -4.93 8.72 -35.31
CA ALA A 255 -4.08 9.90 -35.07
C ALA A 255 -3.03 10.13 -36.16
N LYS A 256 -2.72 9.10 -36.95
CA LYS A 256 -1.75 9.13 -38.06
C LYS A 256 -2.22 8.17 -39.17
N PRO A 257 -1.72 8.32 -40.41
CA PRO A 257 -1.99 7.33 -41.45
C PRO A 257 -1.52 5.94 -41.02
N ILE A 258 -2.45 4.99 -41.00
CA ILE A 258 -2.18 3.57 -40.75
C ILE A 258 -2.66 2.76 -41.95
N PRO A 259 -1.97 1.67 -42.32
CA PRO A 259 -2.49 0.76 -43.33
C PRO A 259 -3.70 -0.03 -42.78
N PHE A 260 -4.49 -0.61 -43.68
CA PHE A 260 -5.60 -1.51 -43.36
C PHE A 260 -6.74 -0.91 -42.50
N VAL A 261 -7.02 0.40 -42.63
CA VAL A 261 -8.12 1.07 -41.92
C VAL A 261 -9.47 0.43 -42.23
N ARG A 262 -9.69 0.01 -43.48
CA ARG A 262 -10.94 -0.62 -43.91
C ARG A 262 -11.17 -1.92 -43.15
N GLU A 263 -10.15 -2.77 -43.10
CA GLU A 263 -10.16 -4.07 -42.43
C GLU A 263 -10.34 -3.89 -40.91
N MET A 264 -9.75 -2.85 -40.31
CA MET A 264 -10.00 -2.49 -38.91
C MET A 264 -11.47 -2.14 -38.67
N LEU A 265 -12.06 -1.27 -39.49
CA LEU A 265 -13.48 -0.89 -39.36
C LEU A 265 -14.42 -2.08 -39.60
N GLU A 266 -14.09 -2.97 -40.54
CA GLU A 266 -14.80 -4.23 -40.75
C GLU A 266 -14.67 -5.19 -39.56
N ALA A 267 -13.52 -5.23 -38.88
CA ALA A 267 -13.38 -6.00 -37.64
C ALA A 267 -14.25 -5.41 -36.51
N LEU A 268 -14.35 -4.08 -36.41
CA LEU A 268 -15.18 -3.40 -35.41
C LEU A 268 -16.68 -3.67 -35.63
N SER A 269 -17.14 -3.73 -36.89
CA SER A 269 -18.52 -4.09 -37.20
C SER A 269 -18.85 -5.54 -36.78
N ARG A 270 -17.86 -6.42 -36.72
CA ARG A 270 -17.98 -7.82 -36.27
C ARG A 270 -17.78 -8.04 -34.77
N LEU A 271 -17.55 -7.01 -33.95
CA LEU A 271 -17.46 -7.18 -32.50
C LEU A 271 -18.72 -7.88 -31.95
N ASP A 272 -18.49 -8.93 -31.16
CA ASP A 272 -19.53 -9.74 -30.52
C ASP A 272 -20.11 -9.01 -29.30
N TYR A 273 -20.83 -7.92 -29.59
CA TYR A 273 -21.52 -7.09 -28.61
C TYR A 273 -22.75 -6.44 -29.27
N PRO A 274 -23.89 -6.32 -28.57
CA PRO A 274 -25.10 -5.72 -29.12
C PRO A 274 -24.84 -4.29 -29.59
N LYS A 275 -24.95 -4.04 -30.90
CA LYS A 275 -24.67 -2.72 -31.50
C LYS A 275 -25.57 -1.62 -30.95
N ARG A 276 -26.79 -1.97 -30.52
CA ARG A 276 -27.74 -1.06 -29.85
C ARG A 276 -27.25 -0.57 -28.49
N SER A 277 -26.33 -1.30 -27.86
CA SER A 277 -25.71 -0.97 -26.56
C SER A 277 -24.32 -0.35 -26.74
N CYS A 278 -23.95 0.06 -27.95
CA CYS A 278 -22.70 0.74 -28.27
C CYS A 278 -22.94 2.16 -28.77
N TYR A 279 -22.35 3.15 -28.11
CA TYR A 279 -22.18 4.49 -28.68
C TYR A 279 -20.86 4.58 -29.42
N TYR A 280 -20.89 4.97 -30.70
CA TYR A 280 -19.71 5.09 -31.54
C TYR A 280 -19.29 6.55 -31.68
N SER A 281 -18.01 6.84 -31.42
CA SER A 281 -17.39 8.13 -31.74
C SER A 281 -16.07 7.88 -32.48
N SER A 282 -15.82 8.63 -33.56
CA SER A 282 -14.60 8.52 -34.35
C SER A 282 -13.96 9.88 -34.55
N THR A 283 -12.66 10.00 -34.23
CA THR A 283 -11.87 11.19 -34.54
C THR A 283 -10.75 10.81 -35.51
N ILE A 284 -10.76 11.44 -36.69
CA ILE A 284 -9.71 11.29 -37.71
C ILE A 284 -8.95 12.61 -37.74
N HIS A 285 -7.71 12.60 -37.27
CA HIS A 285 -6.84 13.76 -37.41
C HIS A 285 -6.19 13.71 -38.78
N ASN A 286 -6.69 14.54 -39.70
CA ASN A 286 -5.97 14.83 -40.94
C ASN A 286 -4.74 15.67 -40.57
N VAL A 287 -3.57 15.02 -40.55
CA VAL A 287 -2.30 15.74 -40.59
C VAL A 287 -2.18 16.32 -42.01
N PRO A 288 -2.05 17.64 -42.19
CA PRO A 288 -1.75 18.21 -43.50
C PRO A 288 -0.44 17.60 -44.01
N VAL A 289 -0.46 17.07 -45.23
CA VAL A 289 0.74 16.62 -45.95
C VAL A 289 1.61 17.83 -46.28
#